data_AF-A0A7S2HTT5-F1
#
_entry.id   AF-A0A7S2HTT5-F1
#
_cell.length_a   1.000
_cell.length_b   1.000
_cell.length_c   1.000
_cell.angle_alpha   90.00
_cell.angle_beta   90.00
_cell.angle_gamma   90.00
#
_symmetry.space_group_name_H-M   'P 1'
#
loop_
_entity.id
_entity.type
_entity.pdbx_description
1 polymer ?
#
loop_
_entity_poly.entity_id
_entity_poly.type
_entity_poly.pdbx_seq_one_letter_code
_entity_poly.pdbx_strand_id
1 'polypeptide(L)'
;SVRDCKFCVTIGDPRRQDCPLIAVSDEFQTMTGYSREELIGQNCRVLNSNCLLDPEDFTGLRQACASGLPFTKVILNRRKSGELFLNLIDLRGLVVATDPRSGEELWFLVGIQGDVTHMDDMPRNHLPELHQVATLIRTRLVEELGTLAMSGALRADA
;
A
#
# COMPACT_ATOMS: atom_id res chain seq x y z
N SER A 1 4.06 19.92 -6.12
CA SER A 1 2.84 19.53 -5.38
C SER A 1 2.84 18.01 -5.22
N VAL A 2 2.06 17.46 -4.29
CA VAL A 2 1.79 16.01 -4.19
C VAL A 2 1.28 15.43 -5.51
N ARG A 3 0.60 16.23 -6.36
CA ARG A 3 0.18 15.82 -7.71
C ARG A 3 1.34 15.53 -8.67
N ASP A 4 2.50 16.13 -8.45
CA ASP A 4 3.70 15.91 -9.26
C ASP A 4 4.54 14.74 -8.74
N CYS A 5 4.16 14.18 -7.58
CA CYS A 5 4.80 12.98 -7.03
C CYS A 5 4.47 11.78 -7.92
N LYS A 6 5.50 10.99 -8.27
CA LYS A 6 5.29 9.69 -8.88
C LYS A 6 4.82 8.72 -7.80
N PHE A 7 3.50 8.53 -7.72
CA PHE A 7 2.94 7.52 -6.84
C PHE A 7 3.22 6.13 -7.36
N CYS A 8 3.45 5.24 -6.41
CA CYS A 8 3.58 3.83 -6.65
C CYS A 8 2.53 3.06 -5.84
N VAL A 9 2.23 1.85 -6.28
CA VAL A 9 1.15 1.02 -5.74
C VAL A 9 1.71 -0.33 -5.31
N THR A 10 1.23 -0.79 -4.16
CA THR A 10 1.44 -2.14 -3.64
C THR A 10 0.11 -2.76 -3.22
N ILE A 11 -0.05 -4.06 -3.45
CA ILE A 11 -1.20 -4.84 -3.00
C ILE A 11 -0.71 -5.98 -2.12
N GLY A 12 -1.21 -6.04 -0.88
CA GLY A 12 -0.94 -7.12 0.07
C GLY A 12 -2.19 -7.94 0.36
N ASP A 13 -2.01 -9.24 0.60
CA ASP A 13 -3.11 -10.14 0.95
C ASP A 13 -3.18 -10.37 2.47
N PRO A 14 -4.11 -9.72 3.18
CA PRO A 14 -4.22 -9.84 4.64
C PRO A 14 -4.68 -11.23 5.11
N ARG A 15 -5.17 -12.09 4.20
CA ARG A 15 -5.61 -13.46 4.52
C ARG A 15 -4.45 -14.45 4.62
N ARG A 16 -3.31 -14.10 4.01
CA ARG A 16 -2.10 -14.92 4.03
C ARG A 16 -1.25 -14.56 5.25
N GLN A 17 -0.55 -15.56 5.80
CA GLN A 17 0.33 -15.35 6.94
C GLN A 17 1.30 -14.21 6.63
N ASP A 18 1.40 -13.26 7.56
CA ASP A 18 2.31 -12.13 7.49
C ASP A 18 1.96 -11.05 6.45
N CYS A 19 0.77 -11.13 5.83
CA CYS A 19 0.31 -10.16 4.82
C CYS A 19 1.37 -9.86 3.73
N PRO A 20 1.75 -10.87 2.94
CA PRO A 20 2.73 -10.71 1.87
C PRO A 20 2.18 -9.84 0.75
N LEU A 21 3.08 -9.12 0.08
CA LEU A 21 2.80 -8.43 -1.16
C LEU A 21 2.52 -9.43 -2.28
N ILE A 22 1.41 -9.22 -2.98
CA ILE A 22 0.97 -10.04 -4.12
C ILE A 22 1.06 -9.27 -5.45
N ALA A 23 1.16 -7.94 -5.39
CA ALA A 23 1.45 -7.11 -6.56
C ALA A 23 2.21 -5.84 -6.15
N VAL A 24 3.12 -5.41 -7.03
CA VAL A 24 3.85 -4.15 -6.92
C VAL A 24 3.99 -3.49 -8.29
N SER A 25 3.82 -2.18 -8.32
CA SER A 25 4.07 -1.34 -9.51
C SER A 25 5.56 -1.27 -9.88
N ASP A 26 5.85 -0.92 -11.13
CA ASP A 26 7.23 -0.70 -11.59
C ASP A 26 7.87 0.54 -10.95
N GLU A 27 7.05 1.55 -10.65
CA GLU A 27 7.46 2.73 -9.90
C GLU A 27 7.88 2.37 -8.47
N PHE A 28 7.21 1.40 -7.82
CA PHE A 28 7.58 0.95 -6.48
C PHE A 28 8.96 0.26 -6.48
N GLN A 29 9.23 -0.55 -7.51
CA GLN A 29 10.55 -1.17 -7.69
C GLN A 29 11.62 -0.11 -7.90
N THR A 30 11.35 0.86 -8.77
CA THR A 30 12.27 1.97 -9.07
C THR A 30 12.54 2.81 -7.82
N MET A 31 11.50 3.14 -7.06
CA MET A 31 11.60 3.93 -5.83
C MET A 31 12.40 3.19 -4.75
N THR A 32 12.17 1.89 -4.56
CA THR A 32 12.76 1.17 -3.43
C THR A 32 14.09 0.50 -3.76
N GLY A 33 14.39 0.30 -5.05
CA GLY A 33 15.54 -0.44 -5.55
C GLY A 33 15.41 -1.97 -5.43
N TYR A 34 14.29 -2.48 -4.91
CA TYR A 34 14.01 -3.91 -4.89
C TYR A 34 13.32 -4.35 -6.18
N SER A 35 13.70 -5.51 -6.69
CA SER A 35 13.00 -6.14 -7.81
C SER A 35 11.64 -6.69 -7.37
N ARG A 36 10.72 -6.87 -8.32
CA ARG A 36 9.43 -7.53 -8.07
C ARG A 36 9.63 -8.91 -7.44
N GLU A 37 10.61 -9.67 -7.92
CA GLU A 37 10.90 -11.03 -7.43
C GLU A 37 11.33 -11.04 -5.97
N GLU A 38 11.99 -9.98 -5.50
CA GLU A 38 12.37 -9.83 -4.09
C GLU A 38 11.20 -9.34 -3.20
N LEU A 39 10.21 -8.68 -3.80
CA LEU A 39 9.10 -8.06 -3.06
C LEU A 39 7.89 -8.98 -2.96
N ILE A 40 7.57 -9.72 -4.01
CA ILE A 40 6.41 -10.62 -4.03
C ILE A 40 6.62 -11.74 -3.02
N GLY A 41 5.59 -12.01 -2.21
CA GLY A 41 5.65 -12.98 -1.13
C GLY A 41 6.28 -12.43 0.17
N GLN A 42 6.81 -11.21 0.16
CA GLN A 42 7.38 -10.57 1.36
C GLN A 42 6.39 -9.58 1.96
N ASN A 43 6.45 -9.38 3.28
CA ASN A 43 5.77 -8.26 3.90
C ASN A 43 6.48 -6.94 3.56
N CYS A 44 5.73 -5.87 3.30
CA CYS A 44 6.28 -4.56 2.95
C CYS A 44 7.21 -3.94 4.02
N ARG A 45 7.21 -4.48 5.26
CA ARG A 45 8.13 -4.06 6.33
C ARG A 45 9.61 -4.23 6.00
N VAL A 46 9.98 -4.90 4.90
CA VAL A 46 11.36 -4.92 4.39
C VAL A 46 11.94 -3.49 4.26
N LEU A 47 11.08 -2.51 3.96
CA LEU A 47 11.46 -1.08 3.89
C LEU A 47 11.66 -0.42 5.27
N ASN A 48 11.21 -1.04 6.35
CA ASN A 48 11.35 -0.52 7.72
C ASN A 48 12.67 -0.96 8.38
N SER A 49 13.54 -1.69 7.66
CA SER A 49 14.78 -2.25 8.20
C SER A 49 15.66 -1.16 8.84
N ASN A 50 15.86 -1.26 10.16
CA ASN A 50 16.59 -0.29 10.97
C ASN A 50 16.04 1.15 10.85
N CYS A 51 14.72 1.29 10.70
CA CYS A 51 14.00 2.54 10.81
C CYS A 51 13.09 2.47 12.04
N LEU A 52 13.15 3.50 12.90
CA LEU A 52 12.23 3.62 14.01
C LEU A 52 10.93 4.26 13.52
N LEU A 53 9.81 3.70 13.94
CA LEU A 53 8.49 4.27 13.74
C LEU A 53 7.94 4.69 15.11
N ASP A 54 7.30 5.86 15.16
CA ASP A 54 6.67 6.32 16.39
C ASP A 54 5.64 5.27 16.87
N PRO A 55 5.55 4.98 18.19
CA PRO A 55 4.68 3.92 18.69
C PRO A 55 3.20 4.07 18.31
N GLU A 56 2.73 5.32 18.20
CA GLU A 56 1.38 5.66 17.76
C GLU A 56 1.18 5.29 16.29
N ASP A 57 2.10 5.70 15.41
CA ASP A 57 2.06 5.37 13.98
C ASP A 57 2.19 3.87 13.74
N PHE A 58 3.01 3.17 14.53
CA PHE A 58 3.11 1.71 14.48
C PHE A 58 1.82 1.02 14.91
N THR A 59 1.11 1.59 15.88
CA THR A 59 -0.19 1.08 16.31
C THR A 59 -1.25 1.32 15.24
N GLY A 60 -1.30 2.53 14.66
CA GLY A 60 -2.19 2.86 13.55
C GLY A 60 -1.96 1.99 12.31
N LEU A 61 -0.69 1.79 11.93
CA LEU A 61 -0.33 0.93 10.80
C LEU A 61 -0.78 -0.52 11.02
N ARG A 62 -0.57 -1.07 12.23
CA ARG A 62 -1.05 -2.43 12.55
C ARG A 62 -2.56 -2.54 12.54
N GLN A 63 -3.27 -1.53 13.05
CA GLN A 63 -4.73 -1.49 12.99
C GLN A 63 -5.22 -1.46 11.54
N ALA A 64 -4.63 -0.61 10.70
CA ALA A 64 -4.94 -0.56 9.27
C ALA A 64 -4.71 -1.91 8.58
N CYS A 65 -3.59 -2.57 8.86
CA CYS A 65 -3.32 -3.91 8.33
C CYS A 65 -4.36 -4.95 8.78
N ALA A 66 -4.81 -4.89 10.04
CA ALA A 66 -5.73 -5.88 10.60
C ALA A 66 -7.20 -5.65 10.21
N SER A 67 -7.60 -4.40 10.00
CA SER A 67 -9.02 -4.01 9.85
C SER A 67 -9.35 -3.32 8.53
N GLY A 68 -8.35 -3.02 7.71
CA GLY A 68 -8.53 -2.22 6.50
C GLY A 68 -8.80 -0.74 6.75
N LEU A 69 -8.78 -0.28 8.01
CA LEU A 69 -8.96 1.13 8.35
C LEU A 69 -7.91 2.02 7.66
N PRO A 70 -8.23 3.28 7.33
CA PRO A 70 -7.28 4.17 6.69
C PRO A 70 -6.08 4.50 7.58
N PHE A 71 -4.89 4.45 6.99
CA PHE A 71 -3.66 4.96 7.58
C PHE A 71 -2.91 5.81 6.56
N THR A 72 -2.71 7.09 6.88
CA THR A 72 -2.02 8.03 5.99
C THR A 72 -0.97 8.79 6.78
N LYS A 73 0.33 8.53 6.52
CA LYS A 73 1.45 9.15 7.24
C LYS A 73 2.70 9.26 6.37
N VAL A 74 3.61 10.14 6.76
CA VAL A 74 4.99 10.13 6.27
C VAL A 74 5.82 9.33 7.25
N ILE A 75 6.47 8.29 6.76
CA ILE A 75 7.29 7.39 7.58
C ILE A 75 8.70 7.31 7.00
N LEU A 76 9.70 7.15 7.86
CA LEU A 76 11.07 6.94 7.43
C LEU A 76 11.25 5.49 6.98
N ASN A 77 11.68 5.30 5.74
CA ASN A 77 11.96 3.99 5.15
C ASN A 77 13.38 3.95 4.58
N ARG A 78 13.81 2.75 4.22
CA ARG A 78 15.14 2.46 3.70
C ARG A 78 15.04 1.72 2.37
N ARG A 79 15.70 2.24 1.34
CA ARG A 79 15.86 1.57 0.05
C ARG A 79 16.80 0.37 0.18
N LYS A 80 16.83 -0.49 -0.84
CA LYS A 80 17.79 -1.60 -0.95
C LYS A 80 19.25 -1.13 -0.85
N SER A 81 19.55 0.05 -1.38
CA SER A 81 20.89 0.66 -1.31
C SER A 81 21.33 1.05 0.11
N GLY A 82 20.40 1.05 1.07
CA GLY A 82 20.61 1.56 2.42
C GLY A 82 20.25 3.04 2.59
N GLU A 83 19.95 3.76 1.50
CA GLU A 83 19.51 5.16 1.52
C GLU A 83 18.20 5.30 2.29
N LEU A 84 18.15 6.29 3.18
CA LEU A 84 16.94 6.67 3.89
C LEU A 84 16.09 7.60 3.02
N PHE A 85 14.78 7.38 3.02
CA PHE A 85 13.83 8.24 2.31
C PHE A 85 12.53 8.41 3.11
N LEU A 86 11.88 9.55 2.91
CA LEU A 86 10.57 9.84 3.49
C LEU A 86 9.48 9.25 2.58
N ASN A 87 8.85 8.18 3.06
CA ASN A 87 7.76 7.51 2.39
C ASN A 87 6.42 8.07 2.87
N LEU A 88 5.74 8.85 2.02
CA LEU A 88 4.32 9.16 2.21
C LEU A 88 3.50 7.93 1.85
N ILE A 89 2.93 7.26 2.83
CA ILE A 89 2.06 6.10 2.65
C ILE A 89 0.61 6.45 2.93
N ASP A 90 -0.29 6.11 2.00
CA ASP A 90 -1.71 5.94 2.24
C ASP A 90 -2.07 4.45 2.07
N LEU A 91 -2.46 3.80 3.17
CA LEU A 91 -2.80 2.39 3.26
C LEU A 91 -4.27 2.23 3.61
N ARG A 92 -5.01 1.45 2.83
CA ARG A 92 -6.43 1.14 3.09
C ARG A 92 -6.77 -0.29 2.67
N GLY A 93 -7.75 -0.88 3.35
CA GLY A 93 -8.45 -2.05 2.84
C GLY A 93 -9.28 -1.70 1.61
N LEU A 94 -9.27 -2.56 0.61
CA LEU A 94 -10.03 -2.43 -0.62
C LEU A 94 -10.86 -3.69 -0.84
N VAL A 95 -12.17 -3.59 -0.62
CA VAL A 95 -13.13 -4.66 -0.93
C VAL A 95 -13.29 -4.72 -2.45
N VAL A 96 -13.08 -5.90 -3.03
CA VAL A 96 -13.14 -6.11 -4.49
C VAL A 96 -14.26 -7.06 -4.90
N ALA A 97 -14.77 -7.85 -3.98
CA ALA A 97 -15.97 -8.67 -4.18
C ALA A 97 -16.62 -8.97 -2.84
N THR A 98 -17.92 -9.25 -2.87
CA THR A 98 -18.67 -9.76 -1.73
C THR A 98 -19.35 -11.06 -2.15
N ASP A 99 -19.18 -12.11 -1.37
CA ASP A 99 -19.88 -13.35 -1.62
C ASP A 99 -21.38 -13.15 -1.39
N PRO A 100 -22.24 -13.37 -2.40
CA PRO A 100 -23.67 -13.06 -2.30
C PRO A 100 -24.42 -14.02 -1.37
N ARG A 101 -23.82 -15.15 -0.97
CA ARG A 101 -24.44 -16.14 -0.07
C ARG A 101 -24.01 -15.93 1.38
N SER A 102 -22.71 -15.79 1.63
CA SER A 102 -22.20 -15.63 3.00
C SER A 102 -22.13 -14.17 3.45
N GLY A 103 -22.12 -13.22 2.51
CA GLY A 103 -21.84 -11.81 2.79
C GLY A 103 -20.36 -11.52 3.08
N GLU A 104 -19.49 -12.51 2.91
CA GLU A 104 -18.05 -12.37 3.16
C GLU A 104 -17.40 -11.47 2.11
N GLU A 105 -16.63 -10.49 2.57
CA GLU A 105 -15.91 -9.56 1.71
C GLU A 105 -14.53 -10.12 1.36
N LEU A 106 -14.24 -10.21 0.05
CA LEU A 106 -12.89 -10.36 -0.45
C LEU A 106 -12.25 -8.97 -0.52
N TRP A 107 -11.21 -8.76 0.27
CA TRP A 107 -10.50 -7.49 0.30
C TRP A 107 -8.98 -7.67 0.35
N PHE A 108 -8.29 -6.65 -0.12
CA PHE A 108 -6.83 -6.57 -0.12
C PHE A 108 -6.37 -5.27 0.53
N LEU A 109 -5.14 -5.25 1.04
CA LEU A 109 -4.52 -4.00 1.48
C LEU A 109 -3.86 -3.32 0.29
N VAL A 110 -4.29 -2.09 0.01
CA VAL A 110 -3.70 -1.25 -1.04
C VAL A 110 -2.91 -0.14 -0.38
N GLY A 111 -1.60 -0.15 -0.64
CA GLY A 111 -0.68 0.92 -0.30
C GLY A 111 -0.42 1.79 -1.51
N ILE A 112 -0.54 3.10 -1.33
CA ILE A 112 -0.16 4.12 -2.31
C ILE A 112 0.95 4.93 -1.67
N GLN A 113 2.12 4.91 -2.31
CA GLN A 113 3.33 5.49 -1.74
C GLN A 113 3.93 6.56 -2.65
N GLY A 114 4.52 7.57 -2.04
CA GLY A 114 5.26 8.62 -2.73
C GLY A 114 6.52 8.97 -1.95
N ASP A 115 7.63 9.13 -2.68
CA ASP A 115 8.85 9.67 -2.11
C ASP A 115 8.72 11.20 -1.97
N VAL A 116 8.78 11.67 -0.73
CA VAL A 116 8.63 13.08 -0.40
C VAL A 116 9.89 13.66 0.26
N THR A 117 11.03 12.98 0.12
CA THR A 117 12.31 13.35 0.76
C THR A 117 12.77 14.77 0.42
N HIS A 118 12.41 15.26 -0.76
CA HIS A 118 12.80 16.60 -1.26
C HIS A 118 11.63 17.58 -1.34
N MET A 119 10.55 17.35 -0.58
CA MET A 119 9.41 18.27 -0.53
C MET A 119 9.51 19.17 0.70
N ASP A 120 9.52 20.49 0.47
CA ASP A 120 9.66 21.49 1.54
C ASP A 120 8.42 21.58 2.45
N ASP A 121 7.24 21.16 1.97
CA ASP A 121 5.96 21.23 2.69
C ASP A 121 5.17 19.90 2.60
N MET A 122 4.97 19.23 3.73
CA MET A 122 4.28 17.94 3.89
C MET A 122 3.70 17.90 5.33
N PRO A 123 2.67 17.09 5.70
CA PRO A 123 1.57 16.46 4.97
C PRO A 123 0.24 17.26 5.05
N ARG A 124 0.12 18.28 5.91
CA ARG A 124 -1.20 18.94 6.15
C ARG A 124 -1.69 19.73 4.94
N ASN A 125 -0.79 20.47 4.29
CA ASN A 125 -1.16 21.37 3.18
C ASN A 125 -1.52 20.61 1.90
N HIS A 126 -1.03 19.38 1.74
CA HIS A 126 -1.25 18.56 0.56
C HIS A 126 -2.16 17.33 0.78
N LEU A 127 -2.68 17.12 2.00
CA LEU A 127 -3.54 15.97 2.32
C LEU A 127 -4.79 15.87 1.43
N PRO A 128 -5.49 16.97 1.08
CA PRO A 128 -6.62 16.90 0.15
C PRO A 128 -6.20 16.43 -1.26
N GLU A 129 -5.05 16.88 -1.75
CA GLU A 129 -4.52 16.47 -3.07
C GLU A 129 -4.15 14.99 -3.07
N LEU A 130 -3.48 14.53 -2.01
CA LEU A 130 -3.15 13.13 -1.82
C LEU A 130 -4.42 12.27 -1.83
N HIS A 131 -5.43 12.67 -1.06
CA HIS A 131 -6.69 11.94 -1.00
C HIS A 131 -7.37 11.85 -2.37
N GLN A 132 -7.32 12.90 -3.18
CA GLN A 132 -7.86 12.87 -4.54
C GLN A 132 -7.12 11.86 -5.42
N VAL A 133 -5.79 11.95 -5.49
CA VAL A 133 -4.98 11.04 -6.32
C VAL A 133 -5.16 9.60 -5.85
N ALA A 134 -5.08 9.36 -4.55
CA ALA A 134 -5.19 8.03 -3.98
C ALA A 134 -6.59 7.43 -4.18
N THR A 135 -7.64 8.26 -4.15
CA THR A 135 -9.01 7.83 -4.47
C THR A 135 -9.14 7.39 -5.92
N LEU A 136 -8.60 8.16 -6.87
CA LEU A 136 -8.63 7.77 -8.28
C LEU A 136 -7.93 6.44 -8.54
N ILE A 137 -6.76 6.22 -7.94
CA ILE A 137 -6.03 4.96 -8.03
C ILE A 137 -6.88 3.80 -7.46
N ARG A 138 -7.45 3.97 -6.25
CA ARG A 138 -8.25 2.92 -5.62
C ARG A 138 -9.51 2.58 -6.42
N THR A 139 -10.22 3.57 -6.97
CA THR A 139 -11.41 3.33 -7.80
C THR A 139 -11.09 2.44 -8.99
N ARG A 140 -9.99 2.73 -9.69
CA ARG A 140 -9.55 1.91 -10.83
C ARG A 140 -9.18 0.49 -10.41
N LEU A 141 -8.50 0.33 -9.27
CA LEU A 141 -8.14 -0.99 -8.75
C LEU A 141 -9.35 -1.83 -8.37
N VAL A 142 -10.43 -1.23 -7.84
CA VAL A 142 -11.68 -1.97 -7.55
C VAL A 142 -12.26 -2.57 -8.83
N GLU A 143 -12.29 -1.82 -9.91
CA GLU A 143 -12.83 -2.28 -11.21
C GLU A 143 -11.98 -3.44 -11.78
N GLU A 144 -10.66 -3.28 -11.78
CA GLU A 144 -9.72 -4.28 -12.30
C GLU A 144 -9.73 -5.56 -11.44
N LEU A 145 -9.59 -5.44 -10.12
CA LEU A 145 -9.58 -6.59 -9.21
C LEU A 145 -10.96 -7.24 -9.07
N GLY A 146 -12.04 -6.47 -9.11
CA GLY A 146 -13.40 -7.00 -9.09
C GLY A 146 -13.69 -7.87 -10.32
N THR A 147 -13.21 -7.44 -11.50
CA THR A 147 -13.29 -8.24 -12.73
C THR A 147 -12.53 -9.56 -12.59
N LEU A 148 -11.31 -9.52 -12.04
CA LEU A 148 -10.53 -10.72 -11.77
C LEU A 148 -11.19 -11.64 -10.72
N ALA A 149 -11.77 -11.08 -9.66
CA ALA A 149 -12.50 -11.84 -8.64
C ALA A 149 -13.71 -12.57 -9.22
N MET A 150 -14.50 -11.90 -10.07
CA MET A 150 -15.65 -12.51 -10.75
C MET A 150 -15.24 -13.62 -11.73
N SER A 151 -14.08 -13.51 -12.36
CA SER A 151 -13.53 -14.57 -13.22
C SER A 151 -12.95 -15.77 -12.44
N GLY A 152 -12.86 -15.69 -11.12
CA GLY A 152 -12.27 -16.71 -10.25
C GLY A 152 -10.75 -16.64 -10.11
N ALA A 153 -10.07 -15.74 -10.83
CA ALA A 153 -8.61 -15.65 -10.86
C ALA A 153 -7.95 -15.24 -9.52
N LEU A 154 -8.70 -14.63 -8.60
CA LEU A 154 -8.22 -14.21 -7.27
C LEU A 154 -8.55 -15.20 -6.14
N ARG A 155 -9.26 -16.29 -6.45
CA ARG A 155 -9.67 -17.32 -5.47
C ARG A 155 -8.69 -18.50 -5.39
N ALA A 156 -7.55 -18.44 -6.08
CA ALA A 156 -6.55 -19.51 -6.07
C ALA A 156 -5.62 -19.36 -4.86
N ASP A 157 -5.95 -20.08 -3.79
CA ASP A 157 -5.06 -20.86 -2.92
C ASP A 157 -5.95 -21.41 -1.80
N ALA A 158 -6.50 -22.60 -2.03
CA ALA A 158 -7.22 -23.42 -1.04
C ALA A 158 -6.26 -24.48 -0.46
#